data_AF-A0A925V252-F1
#
_entry.id   AF-A0A925V252-F1
#
_cell.length_a   1.000
_cell.length_b   1.000
_cell.length_c   1.000
_cell.angle_alpha   90.00
_cell.angle_beta   90.00
_cell.angle_gamma   90.00
#
_symmetry.space_group_name_H-M   'P 1'
#
loop_
_entity.id
_entity.type
_entity.pdbx_description
1 polymer ?
#
loop_
_entity_poly.entity_id
_entity_poly.type
_entity_poly.pdbx_seq_one_letter_code
_entity_poly.pdbx_strand_id
1 'polypeptide(L)'
;SFLEGSKYYELGQYPIAIEKFERAWELSNEPLLLFNLGQAYWKWFEVDPNPEHLRRAKQNFENYDKRMRGSAGYDPTEVHRYVERIGEQLAKAEETAEARTERELRAREESERRRMWIERERQVVTGLNASGITLITLGSLTLAMGLSGLIARQANKIVLDQSAGGPREVNLNSSEEDAKHRDAYLLGGQIAYAGFIIGGILLPIGITLKVLGGARERRALGRKDKKPKADVAVSPDGTLTVHF
;
A
#
# COMPACT_ATOMS: atom_id res chain seq x y z
N SER A 1 3.66 -29.42 44.67
CA SER A 1 3.94 -29.08 46.09
C SER A 1 4.88 -27.87 46.15
N PHE A 2 5.06 -27.21 47.30
CA PHE A 2 5.99 -26.08 47.46
C PHE A 2 7.43 -26.41 47.00
N LEU A 3 7.93 -27.61 47.35
CA LEU A 3 9.26 -28.08 46.96
C LEU A 3 9.40 -28.23 45.45
N GLU A 4 8.37 -28.74 44.76
CA GLU A 4 8.35 -28.80 43.30
C GLU A 4 8.41 -27.40 42.68
N GLY A 5 7.63 -26.45 43.20
CA GLY A 5 7.66 -25.07 42.71
C GLY A 5 9.05 -24.44 42.83
N SER A 6 9.70 -24.64 43.98
CA SER A 6 11.07 -24.16 44.23
C SER A 6 12.07 -24.77 43.25
N LYS A 7 11.98 -26.09 43.01
CA LYS A 7 12.83 -26.78 42.02
C LYS A 7 12.66 -26.17 40.62
N TYR A 8 11.42 -25.92 40.18
CA TYR A 8 11.18 -25.32 38.87
C TYR A 8 11.62 -23.86 38.78
N TYR A 9 11.49 -23.11 39.87
CA TYR A 9 11.97 -21.73 39.97
C TYR A 9 13.49 -21.65 39.77
N GLU A 10 14.24 -22.53 40.44
CA GLU A 10 15.71 -22.62 40.31
C GLU A 10 16.16 -23.00 38.89
N LEU A 11 15.36 -23.79 38.18
CA LEU A 11 15.60 -24.16 36.77
C LEU A 11 15.21 -23.05 35.77
N GLY A 12 14.75 -21.89 36.24
CA GLY A 12 14.24 -20.82 35.37
C GLY A 12 12.92 -21.15 34.67
N GLN A 13 12.27 -22.25 35.06
CA GLN A 13 10.99 -22.69 34.50
C GLN A 13 9.83 -22.01 35.23
N TYR A 14 9.81 -20.67 35.18
CA TYR A 14 8.89 -19.83 35.94
C TYR A 14 7.40 -20.16 35.73
N PRO A 15 6.90 -20.47 34.51
CA PRO A 15 5.49 -20.82 34.32
C PRO A 15 5.09 -22.06 35.14
N ILE A 16 5.96 -23.09 35.15
CA ILE A 16 5.71 -24.33 35.89
C ILE A 16 5.86 -24.07 37.40
N ALA A 17 6.85 -23.28 37.81
CA ALA A 17 7.03 -22.89 39.21
C ALA A 17 5.78 -22.18 39.76
N ILE A 18 5.22 -21.25 39.00
CA ILE A 18 4.00 -20.50 39.35
C ILE A 18 2.83 -21.46 39.53
N GLU A 19 2.57 -22.35 38.57
CA GLU A 19 1.48 -23.35 38.69
C GLU A 19 1.61 -24.17 39.98
N LYS A 20 2.84 -24.62 40.31
CA LYS A 20 3.10 -25.39 41.53
C LYS A 20 2.94 -24.58 42.81
N PHE A 21 3.34 -23.30 42.80
CA PHE A 21 3.15 -22.40 43.93
C PHE A 21 1.68 -22.01 44.12
N GLU A 22 0.94 -21.73 43.04
CA GLU A 22 -0.51 -21.46 43.08
C GLU A 22 -1.26 -22.66 43.65
N ARG A 23 -0.95 -23.88 43.18
CA ARG A 23 -1.56 -25.09 43.72
C ARG A 23 -1.22 -25.32 45.20
N ALA A 24 0.01 -25.01 45.61
CA ALA A 24 0.38 -25.07 47.03
C ALA A 24 -0.38 -24.03 47.86
N TRP A 25 -0.57 -22.83 47.30
CA TRP A 25 -1.27 -21.73 47.96
C TRP A 25 -2.75 -22.06 48.17
N GLU A 26 -3.41 -22.64 47.17
CA GLU A 26 -4.80 -23.12 47.28
C GLU A 26 -4.99 -24.11 48.44
N LEU A 27 -3.98 -24.93 48.73
CA LEU A 27 -4.05 -25.98 49.74
C LEU A 27 -3.70 -25.48 51.14
N SER A 28 -2.66 -24.65 51.30
CA SER A 28 -2.16 -24.25 52.62
C SER A 28 -2.55 -22.83 53.05
N ASN A 29 -2.82 -21.93 52.09
CA ASN A 29 -2.97 -20.49 52.32
C ASN A 29 -1.79 -19.86 53.09
N GLU A 30 -0.59 -20.45 53.00
CA GLU A 30 0.60 -20.00 53.71
C GLU A 30 1.17 -18.72 53.07
N PRO A 31 1.24 -17.57 53.79
CA PRO A 31 1.60 -16.28 53.21
C PRO A 31 2.92 -16.28 52.43
N LEU A 32 3.91 -17.07 52.85
CA LEU A 32 5.21 -17.15 52.18
C LEU A 32 5.10 -17.58 50.71
N LEU A 33 4.07 -18.33 50.33
CA LEU A 33 3.82 -18.69 48.93
C LEU A 33 3.45 -17.48 48.06
N LEU A 34 2.81 -16.44 48.61
CA LEU A 34 2.57 -15.19 47.89
C LEU A 34 3.89 -14.48 47.57
N PHE A 35 4.85 -14.49 48.49
CA PHE A 35 6.17 -13.92 48.24
C PHE A 35 6.90 -14.67 47.12
N ASN A 36 6.87 -16.01 47.15
CA ASN A 36 7.47 -16.84 46.11
C ASN A 36 6.78 -16.68 44.75
N LEU A 37 5.45 -16.56 44.71
CA LEU A 37 4.71 -16.21 43.51
C LEU A 37 5.12 -14.84 42.97
N GLY A 38 5.23 -13.84 43.85
CA GLY A 38 5.73 -12.51 43.49
C GLY A 38 7.09 -12.56 42.81
N GLN A 39 8.04 -13.30 43.39
CA GLN A 39 9.36 -13.50 42.81
C GLN A 39 9.34 -14.27 41.48
N ALA A 40 8.52 -15.32 41.38
CA ALA A 40 8.42 -16.14 40.16
C ALA A 40 7.85 -15.33 38.99
N TYR A 41 6.77 -14.58 39.20
CA TYR A 41 6.22 -13.67 38.19
C TYR A 41 7.23 -12.57 37.81
N TRP A 42 7.93 -12.00 38.80
CA TRP A 42 8.92 -10.97 38.52
C TRP A 42 10.09 -11.49 37.68
N LYS A 43 10.57 -12.71 37.98
CA LYS A 43 11.60 -13.37 37.18
C LYS A 43 11.11 -13.83 35.81
N TRP A 44 9.84 -14.19 35.69
CA TRP A 44 9.26 -14.51 34.38
C TRP A 44 9.31 -13.30 33.45
N PHE A 45 9.09 -12.08 33.94
CA PHE A 45 9.24 -10.87 33.15
C PHE A 45 10.63 -10.71 32.51
N GLU A 46 11.69 -11.17 33.19
CA GLU A 46 13.06 -11.12 32.64
C GLU A 46 13.23 -12.03 31.40
N VAL A 47 12.43 -13.10 31.30
CA VAL A 47 12.46 -14.08 30.20
C VAL A 47 11.43 -13.77 29.12
N ASP A 48 10.23 -13.37 29.54
CA ASP A 48 9.11 -12.98 28.70
C ASP A 48 8.68 -11.55 29.10
N PRO A 49 9.11 -10.50 28.38
CA PRO A 49 8.88 -9.09 28.75
C PRO A 49 7.42 -8.62 28.61
N ASN A 50 6.48 -9.33 29.24
CA ASN A 50 5.07 -9.01 29.30
C ASN A 50 4.75 -8.23 30.58
N PRO A 51 4.28 -6.97 30.50
CA PRO A 51 3.93 -6.15 31.66
C PRO A 51 2.96 -6.82 32.63
N GLU A 52 2.12 -7.76 32.17
CA GLU A 52 1.19 -8.48 33.04
C GLU A 52 1.90 -9.30 34.12
N HIS A 53 3.07 -9.87 33.83
CA HIS A 53 3.86 -10.58 34.83
C HIS A 53 4.30 -9.66 35.97
N LEU A 54 4.67 -8.41 35.67
CA LEU A 54 5.00 -7.40 36.68
C LEU A 54 3.78 -7.00 37.52
N ARG A 55 2.58 -6.89 36.91
CA ARG A 55 1.34 -6.59 37.65
C ARG A 55 1.00 -7.71 38.63
N ARG A 56 1.11 -8.97 38.19
CA ARG A 56 0.91 -10.14 39.04
C ARG A 56 1.96 -10.23 40.14
N ALA A 57 3.22 -9.93 39.84
CA ALA A 57 4.28 -9.87 40.84
C ALA A 57 3.97 -8.85 41.93
N LYS A 58 3.65 -7.60 41.54
CA LYS A 58 3.27 -6.51 42.45
C LYS A 58 2.09 -6.89 43.33
N GLN A 59 1.02 -7.42 42.74
CA GLN A 59 -0.17 -7.84 43.47
C GLN A 59 0.14 -8.91 44.53
N ASN A 60 0.98 -9.89 44.19
CA ASN A 60 1.40 -10.93 45.13
C ASN A 60 2.22 -10.36 46.30
N PHE A 61 3.16 -9.45 46.05
CA PHE A 61 3.91 -8.78 47.11
C PHE A 61 3.02 -7.91 48.01
N GLU A 62 2.06 -7.16 47.45
CA GLU A 62 1.10 -6.38 48.23
C GLU A 62 0.19 -7.28 49.09
N ASN A 63 -0.22 -8.43 48.58
CA ASN A 63 -1.00 -9.40 49.34
C ASN A 63 -0.18 -10.05 50.45
N TYR A 64 1.11 -10.32 50.20
CA TYR A 64 2.06 -10.78 51.21
C TYR A 64 2.23 -9.74 52.33
N ASP A 65 2.44 -8.46 52.00
CA ASP A 65 2.54 -7.34 52.95
C ASP A 65 1.32 -7.28 53.88
N LYS A 66 0.13 -7.31 53.28
CA LYS A 66 -1.14 -7.26 54.03
C LYS A 66 -1.28 -8.42 55.01
N ARG A 67 -0.85 -9.63 54.66
CA ARG A 67 -0.99 -10.83 55.51
C ARG A 67 0.07 -10.93 56.58
N MET A 68 1.28 -10.45 56.31
CA MET A 68 2.40 -10.53 57.26
C MET A 68 2.48 -9.33 58.20
N ARG A 69 1.71 -8.26 57.94
CA ARG A 69 1.70 -7.05 58.77
C ARG A 69 1.43 -7.38 60.24
N GLY A 70 2.38 -7.00 61.11
CA GLY A 70 2.30 -7.23 62.56
C GLY A 70 2.78 -8.62 63.02
N SER A 71 3.18 -9.51 62.11
CA SER A 71 3.83 -10.77 62.48
C SER A 71 5.27 -10.54 62.96
N ALA A 72 5.74 -11.38 63.89
CA ALA A 72 7.11 -11.30 64.38
C ALA A 72 8.11 -11.67 63.28
N GLY A 73 9.14 -10.83 63.09
CA GLY A 73 10.19 -11.06 62.08
C GLY A 73 9.85 -10.56 60.67
N TYR A 74 8.69 -9.94 60.48
CA TYR A 74 8.32 -9.31 59.21
C TYR A 74 8.91 -7.90 59.08
N ASP A 75 9.63 -7.65 57.97
CA ASP A 75 10.14 -6.32 57.60
C ASP A 75 9.32 -5.73 56.42
N PRO A 76 8.47 -4.72 56.65
CA PRO A 76 7.72 -4.08 55.57
C PRO A 76 8.61 -3.31 54.59
N THR A 77 9.81 -2.88 55.00
CA THR A 77 10.73 -2.13 54.13
C THR A 77 11.28 -3.00 53.00
N GLU A 78 11.45 -4.31 53.22
CA GLU A 78 11.84 -5.23 52.16
C GLU A 78 10.77 -5.33 51.06
N VAL A 79 9.51 -5.57 51.44
CA VAL A 79 8.42 -5.72 50.47
C VAL A 79 8.18 -4.43 49.71
N HIS A 80 8.27 -3.28 50.40
CA HIS A 80 8.12 -1.97 49.77
C HIS A 80 9.16 -1.75 48.66
N ARG A 81 10.43 -2.14 48.88
CA ARG A 81 11.49 -2.05 47.86
C ARG A 81 11.20 -2.90 46.63
N TYR A 82 10.63 -4.09 46.78
CA TYR A 82 10.21 -4.91 45.64
C TYR A 82 9.06 -4.25 44.86
N VAL A 83 8.03 -3.77 45.57
CA VAL A 83 6.87 -3.11 44.95
C VAL A 83 7.27 -1.84 44.19
N GLU A 84 8.15 -1.03 44.76
CA GLU A 84 8.67 0.19 44.14
C GLU A 84 9.43 -0.14 42.85
N ARG A 85 10.41 -1.06 42.92
CA ARG A 85 11.21 -1.48 41.75
C ARG A 85 10.34 -2.10 40.64
N ILE A 86 9.35 -2.91 40.99
CA ILE A 86 8.41 -3.47 40.03
C ILE A 86 7.55 -2.37 39.40
N GLY A 87 7.14 -1.36 40.19
CA GLY A 87 6.43 -0.18 39.69
C GLY A 87 7.25 0.59 38.65
N GLU A 88 8.53 0.82 38.90
CA GLU A 88 9.42 1.46 37.93
C GLU A 88 9.59 0.65 36.64
N GLN A 89 9.78 -0.68 36.75
CA GLN A 89 9.89 -1.56 35.60
C GLN A 89 8.58 -1.62 34.80
N LEU A 90 7.44 -1.63 35.48
CA LEU A 90 6.13 -1.64 34.85
C LEU A 90 5.90 -0.36 34.05
N ALA A 91 6.19 0.81 34.63
CA ALA A 91 6.07 2.10 33.93
C ALA A 91 6.94 2.15 32.66
N LYS A 92 8.19 1.68 32.74
CA LYS A 92 9.08 1.58 31.57
C LYS A 92 8.55 0.61 30.52
N ALA A 93 8.06 -0.56 30.96
CA ALA A 93 7.53 -1.57 30.04
C ALA A 93 6.29 -1.06 29.31
N GLU A 94 5.38 -0.37 30.01
CA GLU A 94 4.19 0.25 29.42
C GLU A 94 4.55 1.36 28.43
N GLU A 95 5.47 2.27 28.79
CA GLU A 95 5.97 3.30 27.87
C GLU A 95 6.54 2.70 26.57
N THR A 96 7.34 1.63 26.69
CA THR A 96 7.88 0.96 25.49
C THR A 96 6.81 0.26 24.66
N ALA A 97 5.77 -0.29 25.29
CA ALA A 97 4.66 -0.94 24.60
C ALA A 97 3.79 0.09 23.85
N GLU A 98 3.52 1.23 24.48
CA GLU A 98 2.82 2.36 23.84
C GLU A 98 3.62 2.91 22.66
N ALA A 99 4.92 3.14 22.84
CA ALA A 99 5.79 3.62 21.77
C ALA A 99 5.86 2.65 20.58
N ARG A 100 5.82 1.33 20.82
CA ARG A 100 5.73 0.32 19.75
C ARG A 100 4.39 0.40 19.02
N THR A 101 3.29 0.46 19.76
CA THR A 101 1.94 0.57 19.20
C THR A 101 1.79 1.83 18.35
N GLU A 102 2.31 2.96 18.82
CA GLU A 102 2.29 4.22 18.07
C GLU A 102 3.12 4.12 16.78
N ARG A 103 4.32 3.54 16.84
CA ARG A 103 5.15 3.31 15.64
C ARG A 103 4.44 2.42 14.63
N GLU A 104 3.75 1.38 15.08
CA GLU A 104 2.98 0.49 14.20
C GLU A 104 1.78 1.21 13.56
N LEU A 105 1.05 2.02 14.33
CA LEU A 105 -0.05 2.83 13.80
C LEU A 105 0.44 3.83 12.76
N ARG A 106 1.53 4.57 13.06
CA ARG A 106 2.16 5.49 12.11
C ARG A 106 2.63 4.76 10.84
N ALA A 107 3.25 3.59 10.97
CA ALA A 107 3.66 2.79 9.83
C ALA A 107 2.46 2.31 8.99
N ARG A 108 1.35 1.92 9.63
CA ARG A 108 0.10 1.56 8.94
C ARG A 108 -0.47 2.76 8.19
N GLU A 109 -0.61 3.91 8.85
CA GLU A 109 -1.10 5.15 8.23
C GLU A 109 -0.22 5.57 7.06
N GLU A 110 1.11 5.49 7.18
CA GLU A 110 2.02 5.79 6.09
C GLU A 110 1.84 4.81 4.92
N SER A 111 1.66 3.52 5.22
CA SER A 111 1.41 2.50 4.20
C SER A 111 0.09 2.75 3.46
N GLU A 112 -0.96 3.18 4.17
CA GLU A 112 -2.26 3.52 3.60
C GLU A 112 -2.19 4.81 2.79
N ARG A 113 -1.51 5.85 3.29
CA ARG A 113 -1.24 7.07 2.52
C ARG A 113 -0.48 6.77 1.24
N ARG A 114 0.54 5.89 1.30
CA ARG A 114 1.26 5.43 0.11
C ARG A 114 0.34 4.65 -0.85
N ARG A 115 -0.52 3.77 -0.36
CA ARG A 115 -1.51 3.05 -1.19
C ARG A 115 -2.47 4.01 -1.88
N MET A 116 -3.04 4.96 -1.14
CA MET A 116 -3.94 5.98 -1.70
C MET A 116 -3.23 6.84 -2.76
N TRP A 117 -1.97 7.21 -2.51
CA TRP A 117 -1.18 7.96 -3.47
C TRP A 117 -0.95 7.16 -4.77
N ILE A 118 -0.57 5.89 -4.67
CA ILE A 118 -0.40 5.00 -5.83
C ILE A 118 -1.71 4.83 -6.61
N GLU A 119 -2.85 4.69 -5.92
CA GLU A 119 -4.15 4.51 -6.58
C GLU A 119 -4.58 5.78 -7.32
N ARG A 120 -4.35 6.96 -6.75
CA ARG A 120 -4.59 8.25 -7.44
C ARG A 120 -3.71 8.38 -8.68
N GLU A 121 -2.44 8.02 -8.60
CA GLU A 121 -1.56 8.03 -9.78
C GLU A 121 -2.05 7.07 -10.87
N ARG A 122 -2.50 5.86 -10.49
CA ARG A 122 -3.07 4.89 -11.44
C ARG A 122 -4.29 5.45 -12.16
N GLN A 123 -5.23 6.09 -11.44
CA GLN A 123 -6.41 6.69 -12.05
C GLN A 123 -6.07 7.80 -13.06
N VAL A 124 -5.06 8.62 -12.75
CA VAL A 124 -4.59 9.66 -13.68
C VAL A 124 -3.97 9.03 -14.94
N VAL A 125 -3.17 7.96 -14.78
CA VAL A 125 -2.54 7.26 -15.91
C VAL A 125 -3.56 6.52 -16.78
N THR A 126 -4.54 5.83 -16.19
CA THR A 126 -5.59 5.14 -16.95
C THR A 126 -6.46 6.13 -17.72
N GLY A 127 -6.80 7.28 -17.13
CA GLY A 127 -7.52 8.36 -17.82
C GLY A 127 -6.77 8.94 -19.03
N LEU A 128 -5.46 9.15 -18.90
CA LEU A 128 -4.60 9.62 -20.00
C LEU A 128 -4.49 8.59 -21.14
N ASN A 129 -4.35 7.30 -20.80
CA ASN A 129 -4.27 6.24 -21.81
C ASN A 129 -5.62 6.05 -22.54
N ALA A 130 -6.74 6.06 -21.80
CA ALA A 130 -8.07 5.94 -22.40
C ALA A 130 -8.38 7.12 -23.34
N SER A 131 -8.13 8.36 -22.90
CA SER A 131 -8.32 9.55 -23.75
C SER A 131 -7.41 9.55 -24.98
N GLY A 132 -6.14 9.13 -24.84
CA GLY A 132 -5.22 8.97 -25.96
C GLY A 132 -5.71 7.97 -27.01
N ILE A 133 -6.19 6.79 -26.58
CA ILE A 133 -6.76 5.78 -27.49
C ILE A 133 -8.00 6.33 -28.20
N THR A 134 -8.93 6.95 -27.47
CA THR A 134 -10.14 7.53 -28.06
C THR A 134 -9.82 8.58 -29.11
N LEU A 135 -8.85 9.47 -28.85
CA LEU A 135 -8.42 10.50 -29.81
C LEU A 135 -7.76 9.91 -31.06
N ILE A 136 -6.97 8.84 -30.92
CA ILE A 136 -6.37 8.14 -32.06
C ILE A 136 -7.47 7.48 -32.91
N THR A 137 -8.45 6.81 -32.28
CA THR A 137 -9.57 6.19 -33.00
C THR A 137 -10.43 7.24 -33.71
N LEU A 138 -10.75 8.36 -33.04
CA LEU A 138 -11.54 9.43 -33.64
C LEU A 138 -10.75 10.15 -34.76
N GLY A 139 -9.46 10.40 -34.55
CA GLY A 139 -8.57 11.00 -35.54
C GLY A 139 -8.37 10.12 -36.78
N SER A 140 -8.20 8.81 -36.60
CA SER A 140 -8.07 7.87 -37.72
C SER A 140 -9.39 7.71 -38.50
N LEU A 141 -10.54 7.66 -37.81
CA LEU A 141 -11.85 7.62 -38.46
C LEU A 141 -12.10 8.88 -39.30
N THR A 142 -11.79 10.06 -38.75
CA THR A 142 -11.96 11.34 -39.47
C THR A 142 -11.01 11.48 -40.66
N LEU A 143 -9.77 10.98 -40.56
CA LEU A 143 -8.87 10.88 -41.72
C LEU A 143 -9.41 9.91 -42.80
N ALA A 144 -9.97 8.76 -42.41
CA ALA A 144 -10.56 7.81 -43.35
C ALA A 144 -11.79 8.39 -44.06
N MET A 145 -12.61 9.18 -43.36
CA MET A 145 -13.69 9.96 -43.97
C MET A 145 -13.14 11.03 -44.92
N GLY A 146 -12.05 11.70 -44.55
CA GLY A 146 -11.39 12.68 -45.40
C GLY A 146 -10.87 12.08 -46.72
N LEU A 147 -10.23 10.91 -46.64
CA LEU A 147 -9.77 10.13 -47.80
C LEU A 147 -10.94 9.66 -48.67
N SER A 148 -12.02 9.17 -48.08
CA SER A 148 -13.23 8.78 -48.81
C SER A 148 -13.84 9.99 -49.55
N GLY A 149 -13.85 11.18 -48.93
CA GLY A 149 -14.28 12.42 -49.57
C GLY A 149 -13.43 12.79 -50.79
N LEU A 150 -12.11 12.61 -50.74
CA LEU A 150 -11.23 12.81 -51.90
C LEU A 150 -11.51 11.82 -53.04
N ILE A 151 -11.75 10.54 -52.72
CA ILE A 151 -12.07 9.51 -53.71
C ILE A 151 -13.42 9.83 -54.39
N ALA A 152 -14.44 10.16 -53.61
CA ALA A 152 -15.75 10.57 -54.13
C ALA A 152 -15.66 11.82 -55.00
N ARG A 153 -14.83 12.80 -54.59
CA ARG A 153 -14.56 14.00 -55.38
C ARG A 153 -13.91 13.69 -56.72
N GLN A 154 -12.92 12.80 -56.77
CA GLN A 154 -12.27 12.39 -58.02
C GLN A 154 -13.23 11.62 -58.94
N ALA A 155 -14.06 10.73 -58.39
CA ALA A 155 -15.06 10.00 -59.17
C ALA A 155 -16.09 10.96 -59.82
N ASN A 156 -16.62 11.92 -59.05
CA ASN A 156 -17.55 12.92 -59.58
C ASN A 156 -16.87 13.87 -60.58
N LYS A 157 -15.58 14.18 -60.40
CA LYS A 157 -14.82 14.98 -61.37
C LYS A 157 -14.75 14.27 -62.72
N ILE A 158 -14.44 12.98 -62.75
CA ILE A 158 -14.37 12.20 -64.00
C ILE A 158 -15.72 12.20 -64.72
N VAL A 159 -16.82 12.05 -63.99
CA VAL A 159 -18.18 12.11 -64.55
C VAL A 159 -18.49 13.51 -65.10
N LEU A 160 -18.12 14.58 -64.38
CA LEU A 160 -18.30 15.97 -64.83
C LEU A 160 -17.43 16.32 -66.04
N ASP A 161 -16.18 15.82 -66.09
CA ASP A 161 -15.26 16.03 -67.22
C ASP A 161 -15.79 15.30 -68.48
N GLN A 162 -16.51 14.18 -68.31
CA GLN A 162 -17.20 13.47 -69.40
C GLN A 162 -18.50 14.15 -69.83
N SER A 163 -19.27 14.74 -68.89
CA SER A 163 -20.54 15.40 -69.22
C SER A 163 -20.36 16.82 -69.79
N ALA A 164 -19.23 17.47 -69.51
CA ALA A 164 -18.94 18.82 -70.00
C ALA A 164 -18.86 18.92 -71.54
N GLY A 165 -18.67 17.79 -72.24
CA GLY A 165 -18.70 17.69 -73.69
C GLY A 165 -17.60 18.48 -74.40
N GLY A 166 -16.92 17.87 -75.37
CA GLY A 166 -16.18 18.67 -76.35
C GLY A 166 -17.11 19.67 -77.05
N PRO A 167 -16.60 20.71 -77.75
CA PRO A 167 -17.43 21.73 -78.43
C PRO A 167 -18.42 21.21 -79.51
N ARG A 168 -18.59 19.89 -79.65
CA ARG A 168 -19.52 19.21 -80.56
C ARG A 168 -20.28 18.03 -79.94
N GLU A 169 -20.17 17.77 -78.65
CA GLU A 169 -20.92 16.68 -77.99
C GLU A 169 -22.16 17.21 -77.29
N VAL A 170 -23.29 16.52 -77.49
CA VAL A 170 -24.57 16.86 -76.84
C VAL A 170 -24.54 16.23 -75.45
N ASN A 171 -24.59 17.07 -74.40
CA ASN A 171 -24.69 16.58 -73.02
C ASN A 171 -26.02 15.83 -72.87
N LEU A 172 -25.94 14.53 -72.58
CA LEU A 172 -27.11 13.64 -72.44
C LEU A 172 -27.73 13.70 -71.04
N ASN A 173 -27.08 14.34 -70.07
CA ASN A 173 -27.59 14.45 -68.72
C ASN A 173 -28.65 15.55 -68.61
N SER A 174 -29.65 15.29 -67.77
CA SER A 174 -30.60 16.33 -67.37
C SER A 174 -29.91 17.41 -66.52
N SER A 175 -30.42 18.65 -66.55
CA SER A 175 -29.91 19.74 -65.72
C SER A 175 -29.99 19.43 -64.21
N GLU A 176 -30.92 18.57 -63.81
CA GLU A 176 -31.09 18.11 -62.42
C GLU A 176 -29.96 17.16 -62.00
N GLU A 177 -29.55 16.24 -62.89
CA GLU A 177 -28.43 15.33 -62.64
C GLU A 177 -27.10 16.09 -62.57
N ASP A 178 -26.87 17.05 -63.47
CA ASP A 178 -25.68 17.90 -63.44
C ASP A 178 -25.59 18.73 -62.14
N ALA A 179 -26.72 19.25 -61.65
CA ALA A 179 -26.77 19.95 -60.36
C ALA A 179 -26.42 19.00 -59.20
N LYS A 180 -26.97 17.78 -59.19
CA LYS A 180 -26.68 16.76 -58.18
C LYS A 180 -25.20 16.36 -58.17
N HIS A 181 -24.55 16.23 -59.33
CA HIS A 181 -23.13 15.92 -59.41
C HIS A 181 -22.22 17.06 -58.91
N ARG A 182 -22.59 18.32 -59.18
CA ARG A 182 -21.87 19.49 -58.63
C ARG A 182 -22.00 19.56 -57.12
N ASP A 183 -23.21 19.36 -56.58
CA ASP A 183 -23.44 19.35 -55.13
C ASP A 183 -22.67 18.21 -54.46
N ALA A 184 -22.67 17.02 -55.05
CA ALA A 184 -21.89 15.88 -54.56
C ALA A 184 -20.36 16.13 -54.61
N TYR A 185 -19.86 16.83 -55.64
CA TYR A 185 -18.46 17.23 -55.75
C TYR A 185 -18.06 18.24 -54.66
N LEU A 186 -18.89 19.26 -54.42
CA LEU A 186 -18.67 20.26 -53.37
C LEU A 186 -18.73 19.64 -51.97
N LEU A 187 -19.73 18.80 -51.73
CA LEU A 187 -19.87 18.07 -50.47
C LEU A 187 -18.68 17.14 -50.22
N GLY A 188 -18.22 16.40 -51.24
CA GLY A 188 -17.01 15.57 -51.16
C GLY A 188 -15.75 16.37 -50.81
N GLY A 189 -15.62 17.58 -51.37
CA GLY A 189 -14.56 18.53 -51.00
C GLY A 189 -14.64 18.99 -49.55
N GLN A 190 -15.82 19.39 -49.07
CA GLN A 190 -16.02 19.84 -47.68
C GLN A 190 -15.75 18.72 -46.67
N ILE A 191 -16.22 17.51 -46.92
CA ILE A 191 -15.96 16.33 -46.09
C ILE A 191 -14.46 16.00 -46.07
N ALA A 192 -13.79 16.08 -47.24
CA ALA A 192 -12.35 15.87 -47.33
C ALA A 192 -11.57 16.85 -46.44
N TYR A 193 -11.78 18.16 -46.61
CA TYR A 193 -11.07 19.18 -45.83
C TYR A 193 -11.37 19.09 -44.34
N ALA A 194 -12.64 18.90 -43.96
CA ALA A 194 -13.03 18.74 -42.55
C ALA A 194 -12.37 17.50 -41.92
N GLY A 195 -12.36 16.36 -42.64
CA GLY A 195 -11.72 15.14 -42.19
C GLY A 195 -10.22 15.28 -41.98
N PHE A 196 -9.49 15.97 -42.87
CA PHE A 196 -8.06 16.21 -42.72
C PHE A 196 -7.71 17.20 -41.62
N ILE A 197 -8.49 18.28 -41.43
CA ILE A 197 -8.24 19.26 -40.36
C ILE A 197 -8.45 18.60 -39.00
N ILE A 198 -9.60 17.93 -38.81
CA ILE A 198 -9.93 17.27 -37.54
C ILE A 198 -8.96 16.11 -37.29
N GLY A 199 -8.76 15.23 -38.28
CA GLY A 199 -7.85 14.11 -38.16
C GLY A 199 -6.40 14.54 -37.94
N GLY A 200 -5.95 15.58 -38.64
CA GLY A 200 -4.60 16.14 -38.54
C GLY A 200 -4.30 16.79 -37.18
N ILE A 201 -5.30 17.29 -36.47
CA ILE A 201 -5.15 17.84 -35.10
C ILE A 201 -5.27 16.74 -34.05
N LEU A 202 -6.25 15.84 -34.16
CA LEU A 202 -6.54 14.86 -33.12
C LEU A 202 -5.47 13.74 -33.02
N LEU A 203 -4.90 13.30 -34.14
CA LEU A 203 -3.90 12.22 -34.14
C LEU A 203 -2.60 12.58 -33.40
N PRO A 204 -1.96 13.74 -33.68
CA PRO A 204 -0.77 14.15 -32.94
C PRO A 204 -1.02 14.31 -31.44
N ILE A 205 -2.18 14.85 -31.06
CA ILE A 205 -2.58 14.98 -29.64
C ILE A 205 -2.73 13.59 -29.01
N GLY A 206 -3.46 12.68 -29.66
CA GLY A 206 -3.67 11.31 -29.16
C GLY A 206 -2.37 10.52 -29.03
N ILE A 207 -1.47 10.60 -30.02
CA ILE A 207 -0.14 9.96 -29.97
C ILE A 207 0.69 10.55 -28.83
N THR A 208 0.71 11.88 -28.68
CA THR A 208 1.46 12.56 -27.60
C THR A 208 0.96 12.11 -26.24
N LEU A 209 -0.36 12.06 -26.02
CA LEU A 209 -0.94 11.59 -24.76
C LEU A 209 -0.60 10.12 -24.47
N LYS A 210 -0.63 9.24 -25.48
CA LYS A 210 -0.25 7.82 -25.35
C LYS A 210 1.24 7.65 -24.99
N VAL A 211 2.12 8.39 -25.64
CA VAL A 211 3.57 8.34 -25.36
C VAL A 211 3.85 8.89 -23.95
N LEU A 212 3.20 10.00 -23.57
CA LEU A 212 3.36 10.59 -22.24
C LEU A 212 2.81 9.65 -21.13
N GLY A 213 1.66 9.03 -21.38
CA GLY A 213 1.05 8.02 -20.51
C GLY A 213 1.96 6.81 -20.32
N GLY A 214 2.46 6.22 -21.43
CA GLY A 214 3.38 5.08 -21.39
C GLY A 214 4.75 5.40 -20.78
N ALA A 215 5.26 6.62 -20.95
CA ALA A 215 6.51 7.05 -20.31
C ALA A 215 6.34 7.24 -18.79
N ARG A 216 5.20 7.78 -18.34
CA ARG A 216 4.86 7.87 -16.91
C ARG A 216 4.64 6.51 -16.28
N GLU A 217 3.94 5.60 -16.96
CA GLU A 217 3.72 4.23 -16.49
C GLU A 217 5.05 3.49 -16.29
N ARG A 218 5.98 3.59 -17.25
CA ARG A 218 7.33 3.02 -17.10
C ARG A 218 8.13 3.63 -15.95
N ARG A 219 7.96 4.92 -15.63
CA ARG A 219 8.60 5.54 -14.45
C ARG A 219 7.96 5.06 -13.15
N ALA A 220 6.64 4.86 -13.13
CA ALA A 220 5.92 4.33 -11.97
C ALA A 220 6.28 2.85 -11.70
N LEU A 221 6.40 2.04 -12.75
CA LEU A 221 6.77 0.61 -12.66
C LEU A 221 8.27 0.40 -12.47
N GLY A 222 9.11 1.14 -13.19
CA GLY A 222 10.58 1.03 -13.12
C GLY A 222 11.18 1.45 -11.77
N ARG A 223 10.39 2.09 -10.89
CA ARG A 223 10.79 2.37 -9.51
C ARG A 223 10.56 1.18 -8.56
N LYS A 224 9.72 0.21 -8.93
CA LYS A 224 9.45 -1.00 -8.13
C LYS A 224 10.40 -2.16 -8.39
N ASP A 225 11.08 -2.20 -9.54
CA ASP A 225 11.94 -3.34 -9.91
C ASP A 225 13.43 -3.15 -9.63
N LYS A 226 13.85 -2.00 -9.10
CA LYS A 226 15.10 -1.96 -8.35
C LYS A 226 14.83 -2.65 -7.01
N LYS A 227 14.83 -3.99 -7.01
CA LYS A 227 15.16 -4.74 -5.79
C LYS A 227 16.32 -4.01 -5.14
N PRO A 228 16.27 -3.68 -3.83
CA PRO A 228 17.44 -3.17 -3.16
C PRO A 228 18.57 -4.12 -3.52
N LYS A 229 19.59 -3.63 -4.22
CA LYS A 229 20.81 -4.40 -4.35
C LYS A 229 21.23 -4.58 -2.90
N ALA A 230 21.24 -5.83 -2.44
CA ALA A 230 21.79 -6.11 -1.12
C ALA A 230 23.20 -5.52 -1.14
N ASP A 231 23.39 -4.43 -0.40
CA ASP A 231 24.70 -3.82 -0.27
C ASP A 231 25.49 -4.78 0.62
N VAL A 232 26.30 -5.61 -0.04
CA VAL A 232 27.22 -6.52 0.62
C VAL A 232 28.38 -5.66 1.10
N ALA A 233 28.37 -5.32 2.40
CA ALA A 233 29.51 -4.67 3.03
C ALA A 233 30.49 -5.77 3.48
N VAL A 234 31.75 -5.63 3.06
CA VAL A 234 32.86 -6.45 3.57
C VAL A 234 33.49 -5.68 4.73
N SER A 235 33.35 -6.19 5.95
CA SER A 235 34.05 -5.62 7.10
C SER A 235 35.57 -5.85 6.99
N PRO A 236 36.41 -5.01 7.64
CA PRO A 236 37.87 -5.15 7.60
C PRO A 236 38.40 -6.48 8.15
N ASP A 237 37.59 -7.20 8.92
CA ASP A 237 37.89 -8.54 9.45
C ASP A 237 37.54 -9.68 8.47
N GLY A 238 37.04 -9.36 7.27
CA GLY A 238 36.63 -10.30 6.24
C GLY A 238 35.22 -10.87 6.41
N THR A 239 34.43 -10.39 7.38
CA THR A 239 33.03 -10.82 7.50
C THR A 239 32.14 -10.12 6.48
N LEU A 240 31.26 -10.90 5.84
CA LEU A 240 30.26 -10.42 4.89
C LEU A 240 28.93 -10.22 5.62
N THR A 241 28.50 -8.97 5.82
CA THR A 241 27.16 -8.65 6.31
C THR A 241 26.25 -8.28 5.14
N VAL A 242 25.22 -9.09 4.95
CA VAL A 242 24.17 -8.83 3.94
C VAL A 242 23.02 -8.12 4.65
N HIS A 243 22.86 -6.82 4.36
CA HIS A 243 21.71 -6.06 4.82
C HIS A 243 20.60 -6.19 3.77
N PHE A 244 19.47 -6.79 4.18
CA PHE A 244 18.27 -6.95 3.35
C PHE A 244 17.31 -5.78 3.52
#